data_AF-A0A4V3FUU6-F1
#
_entry.id   AF-A0A4V3FUU6-F1
#
_cell.length_a   1.000
_cell.length_b   1.000
_cell.length_c   1.000
_cell.angle_alpha   90.00
_cell.angle_beta   90.00
_cell.angle_gamma   90.00
#
_symmetry.space_group_name_H-M   'P 1'
#
loop_
_entity.id
_entity.type
_entity.pdbx_description
1 polymer ?
#
loop_
_entity_poly.entity_id
_entity_poly.type
_entity_poly.pdbx_seq_one_letter_code
_entity_poly.pdbx_strand_id
1 'polypeptide(L)'
;MTLTTAPSITAADLIRLSAALALVEANDTESVLATAMPSLGAAEREAVVRHATFTHAALMIFVDTLDGLGAELAAHGVEVGPAMPSVVVRDRLSSRYGLPAADLTVGILHATAADRAGRPCQVEIFAMVTPPELAEVAADERRHGRENHFALAIAEPDPVVFDGLRSVIAARMRPDGGGYNDVEDATVLYFRDAHHPDPTFRRLELHCAGHFPGLVDTHRRASAPATGLLELMTGAWATQAIATAAELRLPDHLATTTDLPCLAEATGADGESLGRLLRYLTTLGVVHTAADGYELTDTGALLRSDVDGSMRPLALMYGGPFYRSFAALTDAVRTGDESYAKVFGVHHFAHMAADPGLADLFHRSMGASNPMFSEVTRVVEFAGTVVDVAGGNGELLGRVLRANPDVRGVLLERPHALAAAERLLADVADRCTLVAGDFTESVPAGGDTYLLSRVLHDWDDTRCAAILATCASGMPDHAQLLVVERLLPETCDTDSLAVPWDIHMLCNVGGRERTAAHYRALLSGAGFEITAIHPLPLDAHVLCARRSDGQEYPAPRVVGR
;
A
#
# COMPACT_ATOMS: atom_id res chain seq x y z
N MET A 1 42.93 -43.28 -11.46
CA MET A 1 43.29 -41.88 -11.75
C MET A 1 42.00 -41.15 -12.05
N THR A 2 41.35 -40.65 -11.01
CA THR A 2 40.28 -39.65 -11.15
C THR A 2 40.96 -38.36 -11.59
N LEU A 3 40.65 -37.89 -12.80
CA LEU A 3 41.07 -36.58 -13.27
C LEU A 3 40.41 -35.55 -12.35
N THR A 4 41.19 -34.95 -11.45
CA THR A 4 40.75 -33.79 -10.66
C THR A 4 40.60 -32.65 -11.65
N THR A 5 39.36 -32.40 -12.08
CA THR A 5 39.01 -31.22 -12.87
C THR A 5 39.27 -29.99 -12.01
N ALA A 6 40.12 -29.07 -12.47
CA ALA A 6 40.28 -27.77 -11.84
C ALA A 6 38.91 -27.06 -11.80
N PRO A 7 38.56 -26.37 -10.71
CA PRO A 7 37.31 -25.65 -10.63
C PRO A 7 37.26 -24.56 -11.70
N SER A 8 36.18 -24.50 -12.47
CA SER A 8 35.95 -23.45 -13.45
C SER A 8 34.99 -22.42 -12.86
N ILE A 9 35.41 -21.15 -12.82
CA ILE A 9 34.53 -20.02 -12.51
C ILE A 9 34.12 -19.37 -13.82
N THR A 10 32.81 -19.21 -14.03
CA THR A 10 32.33 -18.57 -15.26
C THR A 10 32.73 -17.09 -15.31
N ALA A 11 32.93 -16.54 -16.51
CA ALA A 11 33.19 -15.11 -16.67
C ALA A 11 32.09 -14.22 -16.06
N ALA A 12 30.83 -14.67 -16.10
CA ALA A 12 29.71 -13.97 -15.49
C ALA A 12 29.85 -13.90 -13.96
N ASP A 13 30.29 -14.98 -13.31
CA ASP A 13 30.49 -15.01 -11.85
C ASP A 13 31.73 -14.21 -11.43
N LEU A 14 32.80 -14.20 -12.23
CA LEU A 14 33.96 -13.32 -12.00
C LEU A 14 33.60 -11.84 -12.07
N ILE A 15 32.73 -11.44 -13.02
CA ILE A 15 32.21 -10.07 -13.11
C ILE A 15 31.40 -9.72 -11.87
N ARG A 16 30.51 -10.62 -11.42
CA ARG A 16 29.70 -10.42 -10.20
C ARG A 16 30.56 -10.33 -8.95
N LEU A 17 31.59 -11.15 -8.83
CA LEU A 17 32.55 -11.12 -7.73
C LEU A 17 33.33 -9.80 -7.70
N SER A 18 33.82 -9.35 -8.85
CA SER A 18 34.51 -8.06 -8.98
C SER A 18 33.59 -6.89 -8.61
N ALA A 19 32.32 -6.97 -9.03
CA ALA A 19 31.31 -5.97 -8.67
C ALA A 19 31.01 -5.96 -7.17
N ALA A 20 30.94 -7.12 -6.51
CA ALA A 20 30.73 -7.21 -5.07
C ALA A 20 31.90 -6.60 -4.28
N LEU A 21 33.15 -6.88 -4.67
CA LEU A 21 34.34 -6.27 -4.07
C LEU A 21 34.34 -4.74 -4.22
N ALA A 22 34.10 -4.23 -5.44
CA ALA A 22 34.02 -2.80 -5.68
C ALA A 22 32.86 -2.13 -4.90
N LEU A 23 31.77 -2.85 -4.71
CA LEU A 23 30.61 -2.39 -3.93
C LEU A 23 30.91 -2.33 -2.43
N VAL A 24 31.71 -3.24 -1.88
CA VAL A 24 32.23 -3.11 -0.51
C VAL A 24 33.12 -1.87 -0.38
N GLU A 25 34.09 -1.71 -1.29
CA GLU A 25 35.05 -0.58 -1.27
C GLU A 25 34.36 0.79 -1.44
N ALA A 26 33.26 0.83 -2.20
CA ALA A 26 32.50 2.05 -2.44
C ALA A 26 31.55 2.44 -1.31
N ASN A 27 31.32 1.56 -0.33
CA ASN A 27 30.29 1.76 0.69
C ASN A 27 30.82 1.71 2.12
N ASP A 28 30.16 2.47 2.99
CA ASP A 28 30.26 2.36 4.45
C ASP A 28 28.87 2.03 5.02
N THR A 29 28.75 1.99 6.34
CA THR A 29 27.49 1.66 7.01
C THR A 29 26.35 2.61 6.64
N GLU A 30 26.64 3.90 6.50
CA GLU A 30 25.61 4.89 6.18
C GLU A 30 25.16 4.76 4.72
N SER A 31 26.11 4.58 3.79
CA SER A 31 25.78 4.45 2.37
C SER A 31 25.10 3.12 2.03
N VAL A 32 25.46 2.02 2.71
CA VAL A 32 24.72 0.75 2.62
C VAL A 32 23.27 0.96 3.04
N LEU A 33 23.03 1.58 4.20
CA LEU A 33 21.66 1.86 4.68
C LEU A 33 20.90 2.78 3.72
N ALA A 34 21.55 3.82 3.20
CA ALA A 34 20.93 4.75 2.27
C ALA A 34 20.53 4.07 0.94
N THR A 35 21.28 3.05 0.51
CA THR A 35 21.01 2.35 -0.75
C THR A 35 20.06 1.19 -0.54
N ALA A 36 20.29 0.32 0.44
CA ALA A 36 19.44 -0.84 0.72
C ALA A 36 18.08 -0.44 1.32
N MET A 37 18.01 0.70 2.02
CA MET A 37 16.80 1.21 2.66
C MET A 37 16.63 2.72 2.39
N PRO A 38 16.32 3.13 1.15
CA PRO A 38 16.25 4.54 0.78
C PRO A 38 15.15 5.31 1.54
N SER A 39 14.12 4.61 2.03
CA SER A 39 13.04 5.15 2.86
C SER A 39 13.43 5.43 4.32
N LEU A 40 14.66 5.09 4.73
CA LEU A 40 15.17 5.39 6.07
C LEU A 40 15.69 6.84 6.10
N GLY A 41 15.07 7.68 6.93
CA GLY A 41 15.42 9.09 7.05
C GLY A 41 16.84 9.28 7.62
N ALA A 42 17.43 10.45 7.44
CA ALA A 42 18.80 10.72 7.89
C ALA A 42 19.01 10.46 9.39
N ALA A 43 18.09 10.91 10.24
CA ALA A 43 18.17 10.70 11.68
C ALA A 43 18.02 9.22 12.09
N GLU A 44 17.18 8.45 11.37
CA GLU A 44 17.01 7.02 11.60
C GLU A 44 18.27 6.26 11.17
N ARG A 45 18.87 6.61 10.01
CA ARG A 45 20.15 6.05 9.56
C ARG A 45 21.24 6.30 10.59
N GLU A 46 21.38 7.52 11.08
CA GLU A 46 22.35 7.86 12.11
C GLU A 46 22.14 7.02 13.38
N ALA A 47 20.88 6.77 13.77
CA ALA A 47 20.55 5.91 14.88
C ALA A 47 20.95 4.45 14.67
N VAL A 48 20.70 3.89 13.49
CA VAL A 48 21.13 2.53 13.15
C VAL A 48 22.66 2.42 13.17
N VAL A 49 23.37 3.40 12.59
CA VAL A 49 24.84 3.43 12.54
C VAL A 49 25.48 3.45 13.94
N ARG A 50 24.81 3.97 14.97
CA ARG A 50 25.30 3.92 16.37
C ARG A 50 25.30 2.51 16.96
N HIS A 51 24.44 1.63 16.47
CA HIS A 51 24.22 0.30 17.06
C HIS A 51 24.67 -0.85 16.16
N ALA A 52 24.79 -0.61 14.85
CA ALA A 52 25.17 -1.62 13.89
C ALA A 52 26.21 -1.09 12.91
N THR A 53 27.09 -1.97 12.46
CA THR A 53 28.19 -1.65 11.55
C THR A 53 28.17 -2.59 10.36
N PHE A 54 28.50 -2.04 9.19
CA PHE A 54 28.64 -2.83 7.97
C PHE A 54 29.84 -3.76 8.08
N THR A 55 29.63 -5.06 7.90
CA THR A 55 30.66 -6.10 8.11
C THR A 55 31.05 -6.86 6.87
N HIS A 56 30.07 -7.19 6.02
CA HIS A 56 30.33 -7.92 4.79
C HIS A 56 29.25 -7.72 3.75
N ALA A 57 29.61 -7.88 2.48
CA ALA A 57 28.65 -8.18 1.42
C ALA A 57 28.79 -9.65 1.03
N ALA A 58 27.69 -10.29 0.67
CA ALA A 58 27.73 -11.68 0.22
C ALA A 58 27.23 -11.82 -1.21
N LEU A 59 27.72 -12.84 -1.91
CA LEU A 59 27.21 -13.27 -3.20
C LEU A 59 27.31 -14.78 -3.36
N MET A 60 26.51 -15.31 -4.30
CA MET A 60 26.61 -16.71 -4.71
C MET A 60 27.23 -16.85 -6.11
N ILE A 61 28.22 -17.73 -6.23
CA ILE A 61 28.84 -18.19 -7.48
C ILE A 61 28.58 -19.68 -7.70
N PHE A 62 28.74 -20.12 -8.93
CA PHE A 62 28.44 -21.49 -9.34
C PHE A 62 29.69 -22.11 -9.97
N VAL A 63 30.05 -23.29 -9.47
CA VAL A 63 31.33 -23.95 -9.77
C VAL A 63 31.14 -25.44 -10.00
N ASP A 64 32.12 -26.07 -10.62
CA ASP A 64 32.10 -27.50 -10.93
C ASP A 64 32.53 -28.35 -9.72
N THR A 65 33.34 -27.78 -8.83
CA THR A 65 33.85 -28.40 -7.61
C THR A 65 34.30 -27.32 -6.61
N LEU A 66 34.28 -27.63 -5.32
CA LEU A 66 34.89 -26.80 -4.28
C LEU A 66 36.40 -27.05 -4.13
N ASP A 67 36.88 -28.21 -4.59
CA ASP A 67 38.27 -28.60 -4.47
C ASP A 67 39.16 -27.67 -5.32
N GLY A 68 40.11 -27.00 -4.67
CA GLY A 68 41.02 -26.06 -5.33
C GLY A 68 40.41 -24.68 -5.63
N LEU A 69 39.17 -24.41 -5.24
CA LEU A 69 38.48 -23.14 -5.57
C LEU A 69 39.21 -21.91 -5.04
N GLY A 70 39.80 -21.99 -3.85
CA GLY A 70 40.60 -20.88 -3.30
C GLY A 70 41.82 -20.53 -4.15
N ALA A 71 42.48 -21.53 -4.76
CA ALA A 71 43.62 -21.29 -5.64
C ALA A 71 43.18 -20.66 -6.98
N GLU A 72 42.03 -21.06 -7.51
CA GLU A 72 41.43 -20.46 -8.71
C GLU A 72 41.03 -19.00 -8.47
N LEU A 73 40.40 -18.72 -7.33
CA LEU A 73 40.08 -17.34 -6.91
C LEU A 73 41.34 -16.48 -6.76
N ALA A 74 42.40 -17.03 -6.16
CA ALA A 74 43.69 -16.34 -6.04
C ALA A 74 44.34 -16.06 -7.40
N ALA A 75 44.22 -16.98 -8.37
CA ALA A 75 44.66 -16.76 -9.75
C ALA A 75 43.92 -15.60 -10.45
N HIS A 76 42.72 -15.26 -9.95
CA HIS A 76 41.93 -14.10 -10.36
C HIS A 76 42.04 -12.90 -9.41
N GLY A 77 43.01 -12.91 -8.48
CA GLY A 77 43.31 -11.78 -7.59
C GLY A 77 42.41 -11.69 -6.36
N VAL A 78 41.68 -12.75 -6.01
CA VAL A 78 40.80 -12.80 -4.83
C VAL A 78 41.36 -13.78 -3.81
N GLU A 79 42.04 -13.25 -2.80
CA GLU A 79 42.58 -14.04 -1.68
C GLU A 79 41.47 -14.42 -0.70
N VAL A 80 41.35 -15.71 -0.41
CA VAL A 80 40.27 -16.26 0.44
C VAL A 80 40.78 -17.21 1.50
N GLY A 81 40.05 -17.30 2.60
CA GLY A 81 40.21 -18.37 3.59
C GLY A 81 39.78 -19.75 3.07
N PRO A 82 39.93 -20.81 3.89
CA PRO A 82 39.50 -22.15 3.52
C PRO A 82 37.97 -22.20 3.32
N ALA A 83 37.53 -23.01 2.35
CA ALA A 83 36.11 -23.25 2.14
C ALA A 83 35.50 -24.03 3.32
N MET A 84 34.37 -23.56 3.82
CA MET A 84 33.60 -24.20 4.88
C MET A 84 32.21 -24.61 4.37
N PRO A 85 31.56 -25.66 4.90
CA PRO A 85 30.19 -26.00 4.53
C PRO A 85 29.20 -24.89 4.92
N SER A 86 28.34 -24.46 3.99
CA SER A 86 27.28 -23.47 4.27
C SER A 86 25.92 -24.16 4.46
N VAL A 87 25.58 -24.47 5.71
CA VAL A 87 24.34 -25.20 6.04
C VAL A 87 23.10 -24.33 5.83
N VAL A 88 23.12 -23.07 6.29
CA VAL A 88 21.96 -22.15 6.23
C VAL A 88 21.56 -21.87 4.78
N VAL A 89 22.54 -21.57 3.91
CA VAL A 89 22.26 -21.27 2.50
C VAL A 89 21.80 -22.52 1.76
N ARG A 90 22.42 -23.68 2.02
CA ARG A 90 22.02 -24.96 1.44
C ARG A 90 20.57 -25.30 1.78
N ASP A 91 20.17 -25.18 3.05
CA ASP A 91 18.82 -25.50 3.49
C ASP A 91 17.79 -24.51 2.90
N ARG A 92 18.18 -23.24 2.71
CA ARG A 92 17.37 -22.23 2.02
C ARG A 92 17.19 -22.53 0.53
N LEU A 93 18.26 -22.92 -0.18
CA LEU A 93 18.16 -23.38 -1.57
C LEU A 93 17.28 -24.63 -1.69
N SER A 94 17.45 -25.59 -0.79
CA SER A 94 16.64 -26.81 -0.70
C SER A 94 15.14 -26.47 -0.60
N SER A 95 14.78 -25.59 0.34
CA SER A 95 13.39 -25.17 0.51
C SER A 95 12.85 -24.37 -0.67
N ARG A 96 13.67 -23.49 -1.27
CA ARG A 96 13.25 -22.61 -2.39
C ARG A 96 12.98 -23.39 -3.67
N TYR A 97 13.84 -24.35 -4.00
CA TYR A 97 13.77 -25.11 -5.24
C TYR A 97 13.12 -26.49 -5.08
N GLY A 98 12.71 -26.86 -3.85
CA GLY A 98 12.11 -28.16 -3.57
C GLY A 98 13.07 -29.33 -3.76
N LEU A 99 14.38 -29.09 -3.57
CA LEU A 99 15.44 -30.09 -3.75
C LEU A 99 15.87 -30.67 -2.39
N PRO A 100 16.21 -31.97 -2.29
CA PRO A 100 16.79 -32.50 -1.06
C PRO A 100 18.10 -31.79 -0.70
N ALA A 101 18.25 -31.34 0.55
CA ALA A 101 19.48 -30.68 0.99
C ALA A 101 20.74 -31.55 0.81
N ALA A 102 20.59 -32.88 0.83
CA ALA A 102 21.69 -33.83 0.57
C ALA A 102 22.23 -33.77 -0.87
N ASP A 103 21.42 -33.29 -1.82
CA ASP A 103 21.79 -33.16 -3.24
C ASP A 103 22.47 -31.81 -3.54
N LEU A 104 22.55 -30.93 -2.55
CA LEU A 104 23.12 -29.60 -2.67
C LEU A 104 24.46 -29.52 -1.94
N THR A 105 25.53 -29.23 -2.67
CA THR A 105 26.85 -28.95 -2.10
C THR A 105 27.13 -27.46 -2.19
N VAL A 106 27.14 -26.79 -1.03
CA VAL A 106 27.39 -25.35 -0.92
C VAL A 106 28.51 -25.10 0.08
N GLY A 107 29.55 -24.42 -0.39
CA GLY A 107 30.63 -23.89 0.44
C GLY A 107 30.48 -22.39 0.67
N ILE A 108 31.10 -21.88 1.73
CA ILE A 108 31.34 -20.46 1.96
C ILE A 108 32.86 -20.21 2.03
N LEU A 109 33.32 -19.18 1.35
CA LEU A 109 34.69 -18.67 1.41
C LEU A 109 34.65 -17.18 1.79
N HIS A 110 35.64 -16.72 2.54
CA HIS A 110 35.71 -15.32 3.00
C HIS A 110 36.88 -14.63 2.32
N ALA A 111 36.60 -13.58 1.55
CA ALA A 111 37.61 -12.67 1.02
C ALA A 111 37.74 -11.46 1.94
N THR A 112 38.97 -11.05 2.24
CA THR A 112 39.23 -9.86 3.05
C THR A 112 39.10 -8.60 2.18
N ALA A 113 38.40 -7.58 2.67
CA ALA A 113 38.20 -6.31 1.99
C ALA A 113 38.32 -5.14 2.99
N ALA A 114 38.20 -3.92 2.48
CA ALA A 114 38.05 -2.72 3.28
C ALA A 114 36.85 -1.91 2.79
N ASP A 115 36.09 -1.34 3.72
CA ASP A 115 34.98 -0.46 3.38
C ASP A 115 35.47 0.91 2.89
N ARG A 116 34.55 1.81 2.49
CA ARG A 116 34.87 3.17 2.03
C ARG A 116 35.69 4.00 3.03
N ALA A 117 35.56 3.72 4.32
CA ALA A 117 36.30 4.39 5.39
C ALA A 117 37.63 3.69 5.73
N GLY A 118 37.99 2.62 5.01
CA GLY A 118 39.20 1.82 5.25
C GLY A 118 39.07 0.86 6.44
N ARG A 119 37.86 0.62 6.94
CA ARG A 119 37.62 -0.33 8.03
C ARG A 119 37.62 -1.76 7.49
N PRO A 120 38.12 -2.75 8.27
CA PRO A 120 38.09 -4.15 7.85
C PRO A 120 36.66 -4.61 7.54
N CYS A 121 36.47 -5.17 6.36
CA CYS A 121 35.20 -5.71 5.86
C CYS A 121 35.48 -7.04 5.15
N GLN A 122 34.44 -7.76 4.74
CA GLN A 122 34.60 -9.02 4.02
C GLN A 122 33.66 -9.11 2.81
N VAL A 123 34.03 -9.99 1.88
CA VAL A 123 33.08 -10.53 0.91
C VAL A 123 32.89 -12.01 1.19
N GLU A 124 31.66 -12.40 1.52
CA GLU A 124 31.27 -13.81 1.67
C GLU A 124 30.89 -14.39 0.30
N ILE A 125 31.62 -15.41 -0.12
CA ILE A 125 31.44 -16.07 -1.41
C ILE A 125 30.79 -17.43 -1.15
N PHE A 126 29.49 -17.53 -1.37
CA PHE A 126 28.80 -18.81 -1.41
C PHE A 126 29.09 -19.50 -2.74
N ALA A 127 29.71 -20.66 -2.70
CA ALA A 127 30.02 -21.45 -3.89
C ALA A 127 29.12 -22.69 -3.94
N MET A 128 28.24 -22.76 -4.94
CA MET A 128 27.39 -23.92 -5.17
C MET A 128 27.97 -24.80 -6.27
N VAL A 129 28.19 -26.09 -5.94
CA VAL A 129 28.55 -27.09 -6.96
C VAL A 129 27.35 -27.31 -7.87
N THR A 130 27.53 -27.09 -9.17
CA THR A 130 26.43 -27.01 -10.14
C THR A 130 26.62 -28.03 -11.26
N PRO A 131 26.20 -29.29 -11.04
CA PRO A 131 26.10 -30.25 -12.13
C PRO A 131 24.98 -29.85 -13.11
N PRO A 132 24.92 -30.45 -14.32
CA PRO A 132 23.96 -30.06 -15.37
C PRO A 132 22.49 -30.02 -14.93
N GLU A 133 22.08 -30.91 -14.04
CA GLU A 133 20.74 -30.96 -13.47
C GLU A 133 20.37 -29.75 -12.60
N LEU A 134 21.36 -28.99 -12.11
CA LEU A 134 21.15 -27.77 -11.32
C LEU A 134 21.40 -26.48 -12.13
N ALA A 135 21.55 -26.58 -13.46
CA ALA A 135 21.83 -25.43 -14.31
C ALA A 135 20.72 -24.36 -14.28
N GLU A 136 19.45 -24.76 -14.20
CA GLU A 136 18.32 -23.84 -14.09
C GLU A 136 18.31 -23.09 -12.74
N VAL A 137 18.68 -23.78 -11.65
CA VAL A 137 18.84 -23.17 -10.32
C VAL A 137 19.91 -22.09 -10.36
N ALA A 138 21.08 -22.41 -10.94
CA ALA A 138 22.16 -21.44 -11.09
C ALA A 138 21.78 -20.25 -11.98
N ALA A 139 21.00 -20.47 -13.04
CA ALA A 139 20.51 -19.39 -13.89
C ALA A 139 19.50 -18.49 -13.16
N ASP A 140 18.58 -19.05 -12.37
CA ASP A 140 17.62 -18.29 -11.55
C ASP A 140 18.33 -17.45 -10.48
N GLU A 141 19.27 -18.05 -9.75
CA GLU A 141 20.04 -17.35 -8.72
C GLU A 141 20.90 -16.23 -9.29
N ARG A 142 21.55 -16.44 -10.46
CA ARG A 142 22.29 -15.35 -11.13
C ARG A 142 21.39 -14.20 -11.54
N ARG A 143 20.19 -14.50 -12.04
CA ARG A 143 19.24 -13.50 -12.53
C ARG A 143 18.68 -12.65 -11.39
N HIS A 144 18.36 -13.28 -10.27
CA HIS A 144 17.63 -12.62 -9.18
C HIS A 144 18.52 -12.22 -8.00
N GLY A 145 19.77 -12.71 -7.94
CA GLY A 145 20.71 -12.42 -6.86
C GLY A 145 20.15 -12.77 -5.49
N ARG A 146 19.44 -13.89 -5.34
CA ARG A 146 18.61 -14.12 -4.14
C ARG A 146 19.41 -14.27 -2.87
N GLU A 147 20.65 -14.72 -2.97
CA GLU A 147 21.59 -14.81 -1.86
C GLU A 147 22.50 -13.57 -1.70
N ASN A 148 22.49 -12.64 -2.65
CA ASN A 148 23.26 -11.41 -2.52
C ASN A 148 22.68 -10.56 -1.39
N HIS A 149 23.52 -10.08 -0.47
CA HIS A 149 23.08 -9.21 0.61
C HIS A 149 24.22 -8.37 1.19
N PHE A 150 23.85 -7.31 1.91
CA PHE A 150 24.72 -6.62 2.85
C PHE A 150 24.46 -7.13 4.26
N ALA A 151 25.48 -7.16 5.12
CA ALA A 151 25.31 -7.49 6.53
C ALA A 151 25.70 -6.35 7.45
N LEU A 152 24.87 -6.17 8.46
CA LEU A 152 25.10 -5.27 9.58
C LEU A 152 25.29 -6.10 10.84
N ALA A 153 26.42 -5.96 11.52
CA ALA A 153 26.63 -6.55 12.83
C ALA A 153 26.28 -5.55 13.92
N ILE A 154 25.49 -5.99 14.90
CA ILE A 154 25.20 -5.22 16.11
C ILE A 154 26.47 -5.16 16.97
N ALA A 155 26.87 -3.94 17.35
CA ALA A 155 28.12 -3.70 18.05
C ALA A 155 28.13 -4.29 19.47
N GLU A 156 27.02 -4.17 20.20
CA GLU A 156 26.86 -4.69 21.56
C GLU A 156 25.61 -5.59 21.61
N PRO A 157 25.74 -6.87 22.00
CA PRO A 157 24.61 -7.78 22.09
C PRO A 157 23.61 -7.35 23.17
N ASP A 158 22.54 -6.68 22.74
CA ASP A 158 21.43 -6.27 23.59
C ASP A 158 20.11 -6.70 22.90
N PRO A 159 19.24 -7.48 23.58
CA PRO A 159 18.00 -7.98 22.99
C PRO A 159 17.00 -6.87 22.62
N VAL A 160 17.00 -5.75 23.36
CA VAL A 160 16.14 -4.59 23.08
C VAL A 160 16.64 -3.85 21.86
N VAL A 161 17.96 -3.65 21.75
CA VAL A 161 18.57 -3.05 20.55
C VAL A 161 18.32 -3.93 19.33
N PHE A 162 18.49 -5.25 19.47
CA PHE A 162 18.30 -6.18 18.36
C PHE A 162 16.85 -6.20 17.87
N ASP A 163 15.86 -6.31 18.77
CA ASP A 163 14.46 -6.29 18.36
C ASP A 163 14.00 -4.91 17.86
N GLY A 164 14.56 -3.83 18.40
CA GLY A 164 14.33 -2.47 17.92
C GLY A 164 14.81 -2.29 16.48
N LEU A 165 16.06 -2.68 16.19
CA LEU A 165 16.61 -2.66 14.83
C LEU A 165 15.82 -3.58 13.88
N ARG A 166 15.50 -4.81 14.33
CA ARG A 166 14.65 -5.72 13.56
C ARG A 166 13.32 -5.07 13.19
N SER A 167 12.66 -4.39 14.13
CA SER A 167 11.37 -3.73 13.90
C SER A 167 11.48 -2.56 12.92
N VAL A 168 12.54 -1.74 13.04
CA VAL A 168 12.80 -0.62 12.11
C VAL A 168 13.01 -1.10 10.69
N ILE A 169 13.76 -2.20 10.52
CA ILE A 169 14.02 -2.82 9.21
C ILE A 169 12.75 -3.52 8.70
N ALA A 170 12.05 -4.29 9.54
CA ALA A 170 10.83 -5.03 9.20
C ALA A 170 9.67 -4.14 8.75
N ALA A 171 9.66 -2.86 9.17
CA ALA A 171 8.68 -1.88 8.72
C ALA A 171 8.85 -1.45 7.25
N ARG A 172 9.99 -1.76 6.63
CA ARG A 172 10.36 -1.34 5.26
C ARG A 172 10.75 -2.51 4.36
N MET A 173 11.35 -3.54 4.93
CA MET A 173 11.76 -4.75 4.27
C MET A 173 11.04 -5.94 4.90
N ARG A 174 10.68 -6.94 4.10
CA ARG A 174 10.04 -8.14 4.62
C ARG A 174 11.07 -9.06 5.27
N PRO A 175 10.79 -9.66 6.44
CA PRO A 175 11.59 -10.78 6.95
C PRO A 175 11.79 -11.88 5.89
N ASP A 176 13.01 -12.39 5.74
CA ASP A 176 13.43 -13.32 4.66
C ASP A 176 14.26 -14.51 5.22
N GLY A 177 13.81 -15.04 6.35
CA GLY A 177 14.45 -16.13 7.08
C GLY A 177 15.48 -15.63 8.10
N GLY A 178 16.26 -16.56 8.64
CA GLY A 178 17.20 -16.31 9.73
C GLY A 178 17.38 -17.55 10.59
N GLY A 179 18.27 -17.48 11.57
CA GLY A 179 18.57 -18.60 12.45
C GLY A 179 19.67 -18.28 13.44
N TYR A 180 20.11 -19.33 14.15
CA TYR A 180 21.24 -19.28 15.05
C TYR A 180 22.36 -20.16 14.46
N ASN A 181 23.58 -19.63 14.46
CA ASN A 181 24.80 -20.32 14.07
C ASN A 181 25.58 -20.73 15.32
N ASP A 182 25.60 -22.03 15.62
CA ASP A 182 26.31 -22.60 16.78
C ASP A 182 27.84 -22.39 16.72
N VAL A 183 28.41 -22.24 15.51
CA VAL A 183 29.86 -22.14 15.33
C VAL A 183 30.36 -20.73 15.64
N GLU A 184 29.58 -19.72 15.24
CA GLU A 184 29.89 -18.30 15.44
C GLU A 184 29.29 -17.74 16.73
N ASP A 185 28.46 -18.53 17.44
CA ASP A 185 27.63 -18.09 18.56
C ASP A 185 26.89 -16.80 18.19
N ALA A 186 26.09 -16.86 17.12
CA ALA A 186 25.44 -15.69 16.57
C ALA A 186 24.06 -15.97 16.00
N THR A 187 23.16 -15.00 16.16
CA THR A 187 21.84 -14.98 15.57
C THR A 187 21.82 -14.07 14.35
N VAL A 188 21.33 -14.59 13.22
CA VAL A 188 21.21 -13.88 11.94
C VAL A 188 19.76 -13.75 11.53
N LEU A 189 19.38 -12.56 11.08
CA LEU A 189 18.05 -12.25 10.54
C LEU A 189 18.20 -11.65 9.16
N TYR A 190 17.50 -12.24 8.18
CA TYR A 190 17.50 -11.72 6.81
C TYR A 190 16.25 -10.91 6.55
N PHE A 191 16.40 -9.88 5.73
CA PHE A 191 15.31 -9.04 5.25
C PHE A 191 15.42 -8.88 3.75
N ARG A 192 14.29 -8.70 3.08
CA ARG A 192 14.19 -8.50 1.64
C ARG A 192 13.24 -7.37 1.31
N ASP A 193 13.72 -6.43 0.52
CA ASP A 193 12.88 -5.48 -0.20
C ASP A 193 12.50 -6.11 -1.55
N ALA A 194 11.21 -6.40 -1.73
CA ALA A 194 10.70 -6.95 -2.98
C ALA A 194 10.66 -5.90 -4.11
N HIS A 195 10.60 -4.62 -3.74
CA HIS A 195 10.39 -3.48 -4.63
C HIS A 195 11.70 -2.75 -4.97
N HIS A 196 12.79 -3.00 -4.24
CA HIS A 196 14.07 -2.37 -4.54
C HIS A 196 14.50 -2.72 -5.99
N PRO A 197 14.79 -1.75 -6.88
CA PRO A 197 14.99 -2.01 -8.30
C PRO A 197 16.24 -2.84 -8.58
N ASP A 198 17.32 -2.60 -7.83
CA ASP A 198 18.59 -3.31 -7.99
C ASP A 198 18.66 -4.57 -7.10
N PRO A 199 18.84 -5.78 -7.66
CA PRO A 199 18.93 -7.02 -6.90
C PRO A 199 20.11 -7.11 -5.94
N THR A 200 21.16 -6.31 -6.11
CA THR A 200 22.31 -6.29 -5.19
C THR A 200 21.99 -5.65 -3.84
N PHE A 201 21.00 -4.76 -3.78
CA PHE A 201 20.58 -4.04 -2.57
C PHE A 201 19.24 -4.52 -2.00
N ARG A 202 18.61 -5.52 -2.64
CA ARG A 202 17.30 -6.06 -2.23
C ARG A 202 17.33 -6.81 -0.90
N ARG A 203 18.49 -7.14 -0.34
CA ARG A 203 18.58 -8.01 0.83
C ARG A 203 19.59 -7.51 1.85
N LEU A 204 19.19 -7.59 3.12
CA LEU A 204 19.97 -7.15 4.26
C LEU A 204 20.02 -8.28 5.29
N GLU A 205 21.18 -8.53 5.86
CA GLU A 205 21.39 -9.36 7.04
C GLU A 205 21.61 -8.46 8.25
N LEU A 206 20.94 -8.78 9.35
CA LEU A 206 21.25 -8.25 10.67
C LEU A 206 21.78 -9.38 11.53
N HIS A 207 23.02 -9.26 11.96
CA HIS A 207 23.77 -10.25 12.72
C HIS A 207 24.04 -9.74 14.14
N CYS A 208 23.85 -10.59 15.15
CA CYS A 208 24.09 -10.27 16.55
C CYS A 208 24.71 -11.47 17.26
N ALA A 209 25.79 -11.27 18.02
CA ALA A 209 26.38 -12.34 18.83
C ALA A 209 25.41 -12.80 19.94
N GLY A 210 25.38 -14.10 20.21
CA GLY A 210 24.48 -14.76 21.14
C GLY A 210 23.22 -15.37 20.51
N HIS A 211 22.48 -16.12 21.33
CA HIS A 211 21.30 -16.88 20.92
C HIS A 211 19.99 -16.22 21.37
N PHE A 212 19.15 -15.80 20.40
CA PHE A 212 17.87 -15.11 20.65
C PHE A 212 16.66 -15.87 20.08
N PRO A 213 16.25 -17.01 20.66
CA PRO A 213 15.28 -17.91 20.06
C PRO A 213 13.89 -17.29 19.84
N GLY A 214 13.38 -16.51 20.82
CA GLY A 214 12.05 -15.87 20.68
C GLY A 214 11.99 -14.84 19.55
N LEU A 215 13.11 -14.18 19.27
CA LEU A 215 13.24 -13.21 18.20
C LEU A 215 13.34 -13.91 16.84
N VAL A 216 14.13 -14.99 16.75
CA VAL A 216 14.19 -15.87 15.57
C VAL A 216 12.82 -16.43 15.22
N ASP A 217 12.07 -16.93 16.20
CA ASP A 217 10.74 -17.49 15.98
C ASP A 217 9.76 -16.44 15.44
N THR A 218 9.79 -15.24 16.00
CA THR A 218 8.95 -14.11 15.55
C THR A 218 9.30 -13.69 14.14
N HIS A 219 10.59 -13.55 13.85
CA HIS A 219 11.09 -13.19 12.52
C HIS A 219 10.75 -14.25 11.47
N ARG A 220 10.93 -15.54 11.81
CA ARG A 220 10.62 -16.66 10.91
C ARG A 220 9.14 -16.74 10.57
N ARG A 221 8.25 -16.57 11.54
CA ARG A 221 6.79 -16.51 11.30
C ARG A 221 6.44 -15.42 10.29
N ALA A 222 7.02 -14.23 10.45
CA ALA A 222 6.81 -13.11 9.53
C ALA A 222 7.44 -13.33 8.14
N SER A 223 8.47 -14.19 8.03
CA SER A 223 9.15 -14.50 6.76
C SER A 223 8.48 -15.59 5.92
N ALA A 224 7.52 -16.34 6.49
CA ALA A 224 6.90 -17.47 5.81
C ALA A 224 5.89 -16.97 4.76
N PRO A 225 6.15 -17.15 3.44
CA PRO A 225 5.28 -16.58 2.40
C PRO A 225 3.85 -17.13 2.45
N ALA A 226 3.69 -18.39 2.85
CA ALA A 226 2.37 -19.02 3.01
C ALA A 226 1.56 -18.36 4.15
N THR A 227 2.21 -17.99 5.26
CA THR A 227 1.56 -17.29 6.37
C THR A 227 1.14 -15.89 5.92
N GLY A 228 2.03 -15.14 5.29
CA GLY A 228 1.69 -13.80 4.78
C GLY A 228 0.59 -13.83 3.72
N LEU A 229 0.58 -14.81 2.81
CA LEU A 229 -0.50 -14.96 1.83
C LEU A 229 -1.83 -15.31 2.52
N LEU A 230 -1.81 -16.19 3.52
CA LEU A 230 -3.01 -16.52 4.29
C LEU A 230 -3.56 -15.30 5.04
N GLU A 231 -2.70 -14.48 5.64
CA GLU A 231 -3.11 -13.22 6.29
C GLU A 231 -3.80 -12.28 5.30
N LEU A 232 -3.23 -12.09 4.10
CA LEU A 232 -3.85 -11.29 3.04
C LEU A 232 -5.21 -11.86 2.59
N MET A 233 -5.30 -13.18 2.39
CA MET A 233 -6.54 -13.84 1.97
C MET A 233 -7.67 -13.75 3.01
N THR A 234 -7.31 -13.68 4.29
CA THR A 234 -8.27 -13.67 5.40
C THR A 234 -8.76 -12.27 5.78
N GLY A 235 -8.23 -11.21 5.16
CA GLY A 235 -8.70 -9.82 5.37
C GLY A 235 -10.19 -9.61 5.05
N ALA A 236 -10.76 -10.41 4.15
CA ALA A 236 -12.20 -10.41 3.87
C ALA A 236 -13.04 -10.75 5.12
N TRP A 237 -12.54 -11.61 6.00
CA TRP A 237 -13.22 -12.00 7.23
C TRP A 237 -13.25 -10.84 8.23
N ALA A 238 -12.18 -10.05 8.31
CA ALA A 238 -12.12 -8.86 9.16
C ALA A 238 -13.17 -7.83 8.72
N THR A 239 -13.30 -7.59 7.40
CA THR A 239 -14.32 -6.69 6.84
C THR A 239 -15.73 -7.13 7.23
N GLN A 240 -16.04 -8.42 7.09
CA GLN A 240 -17.34 -8.97 7.48
C GLN A 240 -17.58 -8.92 8.99
N ALA A 241 -16.57 -9.24 9.81
CA ALA A 241 -16.69 -9.18 11.26
C ALA A 241 -17.02 -7.76 11.76
N ILE A 242 -16.35 -6.75 11.21
CA ILE A 242 -16.62 -5.33 11.51
C ILE A 242 -18.02 -4.94 11.04
N ALA A 243 -18.42 -5.34 9.84
CA ALA A 243 -19.76 -5.06 9.32
C ALA A 243 -20.86 -5.74 10.15
N THR A 244 -20.66 -6.98 10.58
CA THR A 244 -21.59 -7.68 11.49
C THR A 244 -21.69 -6.96 12.82
N ALA A 245 -20.59 -6.50 13.40
CA ALA A 245 -20.62 -5.70 14.62
C ALA A 245 -21.41 -4.38 14.44
N ALA A 246 -21.21 -3.70 13.32
CA ALA A 246 -21.94 -2.48 12.95
C ALA A 246 -23.44 -2.74 12.74
N GLU A 247 -23.79 -3.85 12.08
CA GLU A 247 -25.17 -4.25 11.80
C GLU A 247 -25.93 -4.57 13.09
N LEU A 248 -25.32 -5.37 13.98
CA LEU A 248 -25.84 -5.70 15.31
C LEU A 248 -25.83 -4.51 16.28
N ARG A 249 -25.31 -3.35 15.87
CA ARG A 249 -25.09 -2.18 16.73
C ARG A 249 -24.30 -2.51 18.00
N LEU A 250 -23.44 -3.53 17.92
CA LEU A 250 -22.65 -4.03 19.04
C LEU A 250 -21.82 -2.92 19.72
N PRO A 251 -21.18 -1.98 18.98
CA PRO A 251 -20.48 -0.85 19.60
C PRO A 251 -21.39 0.08 20.43
N ASP A 252 -22.64 0.29 20.02
CA ASP A 252 -23.58 1.12 20.79
C ASP A 252 -23.92 0.45 22.12
N HIS A 253 -24.12 -0.87 22.11
CA HIS A 253 -24.42 -1.65 23.31
C HIS A 253 -23.23 -1.75 24.26
N LEU A 254 -22.02 -1.93 23.73
CA LEU A 254 -20.77 -1.93 24.49
C LEU A 254 -20.48 -0.61 25.22
N ALA A 255 -21.09 0.51 24.79
CA ALA A 255 -21.03 1.77 25.52
C ALA A 255 -21.85 1.76 26.83
N THR A 256 -22.70 0.75 27.04
CA THR A 256 -23.63 0.67 28.18
C THR A 256 -23.48 -0.59 29.02
N THR A 257 -23.00 -1.69 28.43
CA THR A 257 -22.78 -2.96 29.13
C THR A 257 -21.55 -3.68 28.56
N THR A 258 -20.79 -4.33 29.43
CA THR A 258 -19.60 -5.11 29.08
C THR A 258 -19.85 -6.62 29.13
N ASP A 259 -20.94 -7.05 29.77
CA ASP A 259 -21.28 -8.46 30.02
C ASP A 259 -21.80 -9.17 28.76
N LEU A 260 -21.22 -10.33 28.43
CA LEU A 260 -21.54 -11.08 27.21
C LEU A 260 -23.01 -11.54 27.15
N PRO A 261 -23.60 -12.15 28.20
CA PRO A 261 -25.04 -12.43 28.25
C PRO A 261 -25.92 -11.21 27.97
N CYS A 262 -25.66 -10.07 28.61
CA CYS A 262 -26.41 -8.83 28.35
C CYS A 262 -26.22 -8.33 26.91
N LEU A 263 -25.02 -8.42 26.36
CA LEU A 263 -24.75 -8.04 24.96
C LEU A 263 -25.49 -8.95 23.98
N ALA A 264 -25.53 -10.25 24.24
CA ALA A 264 -26.27 -11.22 23.42
C ALA A 264 -27.77 -10.92 23.41
N GLU A 265 -28.35 -10.63 24.58
CA GLU A 265 -29.75 -10.20 24.69
C GLU A 265 -30.00 -8.88 23.94
N ALA A 266 -29.15 -7.87 24.15
CA ALA A 266 -29.32 -6.55 23.55
C ALA A 266 -29.19 -6.54 22.02
N THR A 267 -28.32 -7.39 21.48
CA THR A 267 -28.11 -7.56 20.03
C THR A 267 -29.04 -8.59 19.39
N GLY A 268 -29.78 -9.36 20.18
CA GLY A 268 -30.57 -10.50 19.71
C GLY A 268 -29.72 -11.65 19.14
N ALA A 269 -28.45 -11.74 19.53
CA ALA A 269 -27.50 -12.72 19.04
C ALA A 269 -27.42 -13.97 19.93
N ASP A 270 -26.99 -15.09 19.35
CA ASP A 270 -26.57 -16.25 20.12
C ASP A 270 -25.29 -15.93 20.91
N GLY A 271 -25.28 -16.22 22.22
CA GLY A 271 -24.18 -15.84 23.12
C GLY A 271 -22.84 -16.48 22.79
N GLU A 272 -22.83 -17.75 22.35
CA GLU A 272 -21.61 -18.43 21.95
C GLU A 272 -21.03 -17.82 20.66
N SER A 273 -21.90 -17.60 19.67
CA SER A 273 -21.53 -17.00 18.39
C SER A 273 -21.03 -15.56 18.57
N LEU A 274 -21.70 -14.76 19.40
CA LEU A 274 -21.25 -13.41 19.75
C LEU A 274 -19.91 -13.42 20.47
N GLY A 275 -19.70 -14.35 21.41
CA GLY A 275 -18.41 -14.52 22.08
C GLY A 275 -17.27 -14.86 21.10
N ARG A 276 -17.54 -15.67 20.06
CA ARG A 276 -16.57 -15.96 19.00
C ARG A 276 -16.24 -14.72 18.17
N LEU A 277 -17.25 -13.92 17.82
CA LEU A 277 -17.07 -12.65 17.10
C LEU A 277 -16.24 -11.66 17.93
N LEU A 278 -16.58 -11.45 19.21
CA LEU A 278 -15.86 -10.56 20.12
C LEU A 278 -14.40 -10.95 20.31
N ARG A 279 -14.11 -12.25 20.41
CA ARG A 279 -12.72 -12.75 20.43
C ARG A 279 -11.97 -12.39 19.15
N TYR A 280 -12.60 -12.49 17.99
CA TYR A 280 -11.96 -12.10 16.73
C TYR A 280 -11.76 -10.58 16.65
N LEU A 281 -12.79 -9.79 17.01
CA LEU A 281 -12.71 -8.32 17.09
C LEU A 281 -11.63 -7.85 18.08
N THR A 282 -11.33 -8.64 19.12
CA THR A 282 -10.22 -8.39 20.05
C THR A 282 -8.87 -8.46 19.33
N THR A 283 -8.67 -9.48 18.49
CA THR A 283 -7.43 -9.61 17.68
C THR A 283 -7.27 -8.51 16.64
N LEU A 284 -8.39 -7.92 16.20
CA LEU A 284 -8.41 -6.77 15.30
C LEU A 284 -8.28 -5.43 16.02
N GLY A 285 -8.22 -5.43 17.36
CA GLY A 285 -8.12 -4.22 18.17
C GLY A 285 -9.37 -3.33 18.14
N VAL A 286 -10.54 -3.87 17.79
CA VAL A 286 -11.84 -3.15 17.81
C VAL A 286 -12.44 -3.15 19.21
N VAL A 287 -12.22 -4.24 19.95
CA VAL A 287 -12.58 -4.38 21.37
C VAL A 287 -11.37 -4.90 22.14
N HIS A 288 -11.42 -4.84 23.46
CA HIS A 288 -10.47 -5.53 24.32
C HIS A 288 -11.19 -6.25 25.46
N THR A 289 -10.54 -7.27 26.02
CA THR A 289 -11.06 -8.00 27.18
C THR A 289 -10.87 -7.17 28.44
N ALA A 290 -11.97 -6.93 29.17
CA ALA A 290 -11.98 -6.32 30.50
C ALA A 290 -12.18 -7.42 31.57
N ALA A 291 -12.07 -7.07 32.85
CA ALA A 291 -12.18 -8.03 33.96
C ALA A 291 -13.50 -8.84 33.92
N ASP A 292 -14.60 -8.19 33.54
CA ASP A 292 -15.94 -8.77 33.56
C ASP A 292 -16.60 -8.85 32.15
N GLY A 293 -15.82 -8.78 31.07
CA GLY A 293 -16.37 -8.88 29.71
C GLY A 293 -15.55 -8.19 28.63
N TYR A 294 -16.19 -7.36 27.81
CA TYR A 294 -15.56 -6.66 26.68
C TYR A 294 -15.83 -5.16 26.70
N GLU A 295 -14.84 -4.38 26.28
CA GLU A 295 -14.93 -2.92 26.15
C GLU A 295 -14.43 -2.46 24.78
N LEU A 296 -14.93 -1.32 24.30
CA LEU A 296 -14.46 -0.71 23.06
C LEU A 296 -13.03 -0.18 23.20
N THR A 297 -12.25 -0.31 22.14
CA THR A 297 -11.06 0.53 21.94
C THR A 297 -11.45 1.84 21.26
N ASP A 298 -10.51 2.78 21.15
CA ASP A 298 -10.70 4.00 20.35
C ASP A 298 -11.09 3.68 18.89
N THR A 299 -10.49 2.63 18.31
CA THR A 299 -10.84 2.14 16.96
C THR A 299 -12.28 1.66 16.90
N GLY A 300 -12.73 0.87 17.88
CA GLY A 300 -14.12 0.40 17.91
C GLY A 300 -15.14 1.49 18.18
N ALA A 301 -14.76 2.54 18.93
CA ALA A 301 -15.63 3.68 19.22
C ALA A 301 -16.06 4.43 17.95
N LEU A 302 -15.25 4.42 16.89
CA LEU A 302 -15.60 5.00 15.58
C LEU A 302 -16.83 4.33 14.92
N LEU A 303 -17.19 3.11 15.33
CA LEU A 303 -18.36 2.39 14.83
C LEU A 303 -19.65 2.71 15.61
N ARG A 304 -19.58 3.51 16.68
CA ARG A 304 -20.76 3.97 17.40
C ARG A 304 -21.61 4.88 16.51
N SER A 305 -22.91 4.82 16.70
CA SER A 305 -23.89 5.61 15.95
C SER A 305 -24.07 7.04 16.46
N ASP A 306 -23.63 7.31 17.69
CA ASP A 306 -23.82 8.57 18.41
C ASP A 306 -22.58 9.45 18.46
N VAL A 307 -21.56 9.14 17.66
CA VAL A 307 -20.34 9.94 17.55
C VAL A 307 -20.28 10.69 16.22
N ASP A 308 -19.76 11.92 16.28
CA ASP A 308 -19.45 12.70 15.09
C ASP A 308 -18.39 11.96 14.25
N GLY A 309 -18.63 11.86 12.94
CA GLY A 309 -17.73 11.13 12.04
C GLY A 309 -17.82 9.61 12.14
N SER A 310 -18.93 9.06 12.65
CA SER A 310 -19.17 7.61 12.69
C SER A 310 -18.83 6.90 11.37
N MET A 311 -18.01 5.85 11.46
CA MET A 311 -17.65 4.97 10.35
C MET A 311 -18.63 3.80 10.20
N ARG A 312 -19.69 3.72 11.02
CA ARG A 312 -20.70 2.67 10.93
C ARG A 312 -21.34 2.55 9.53
N PRO A 313 -21.76 3.64 8.86
CA PRO A 313 -22.31 3.56 7.51
C PRO A 313 -21.32 2.97 6.50
N LEU A 314 -20.04 3.30 6.64
CA LEU A 314 -18.97 2.78 5.79
C LEU A 314 -18.76 1.29 6.00
N ALA A 315 -18.73 0.83 7.25
CA ALA A 315 -18.63 -0.59 7.58
C ALA A 315 -19.78 -1.41 6.96
N LEU A 316 -21.01 -0.91 7.04
CA LEU A 316 -22.18 -1.56 6.43
C LEU A 316 -22.12 -1.59 4.90
N MET A 317 -21.63 -0.51 4.26
CA MET A 317 -21.47 -0.48 2.81
C MET A 317 -20.38 -1.45 2.35
N TYR A 318 -19.24 -1.47 3.05
CA TYR A 318 -18.07 -2.29 2.73
C TYR A 318 -18.31 -3.77 2.97
N GLY A 319 -19.02 -4.14 4.04
CA GLY A 319 -19.46 -5.52 4.28
C GLY A 319 -20.74 -5.93 3.53
N GLY A 320 -21.45 -4.96 2.94
CA GLY A 320 -22.70 -5.19 2.24
C GLY A 320 -22.52 -5.21 0.72
N PRO A 321 -23.10 -4.24 -0.02
CA PRO A 321 -23.07 -4.25 -1.48
C PRO A 321 -21.68 -4.31 -2.11
N PHE A 322 -20.69 -3.59 -1.54
CA PHE A 322 -19.33 -3.57 -2.09
C PHE A 322 -18.61 -4.90 -1.90
N TYR A 323 -18.77 -5.56 -0.75
CA TYR A 323 -18.25 -6.91 -0.54
C TYR A 323 -18.77 -7.90 -1.59
N ARG A 324 -20.08 -7.84 -1.86
CA ARG A 324 -20.73 -8.72 -2.85
C ARG A 324 -20.25 -8.45 -4.27
N SER A 325 -19.98 -7.19 -4.61
CA SER A 325 -19.37 -6.83 -5.89
C SER A 325 -17.95 -7.39 -6.02
N PHE A 326 -17.10 -7.20 -5.00
CA PHE A 326 -15.74 -7.74 -4.96
C PHE A 326 -15.69 -9.27 -5.02
N ALA A 327 -16.69 -9.97 -4.47
CA ALA A 327 -16.80 -11.42 -4.60
C ALA A 327 -16.92 -11.89 -6.07
N ALA A 328 -17.30 -11.01 -6.99
CA ALA A 328 -17.37 -11.25 -8.43
C ALA A 328 -16.23 -10.57 -9.23
N LEU A 329 -15.13 -10.14 -8.58
CA LEU A 329 -13.99 -9.46 -9.23
C LEU A 329 -13.38 -10.27 -10.37
N THR A 330 -13.30 -11.60 -10.26
CA THR A 330 -12.77 -12.47 -11.33
C THR A 330 -13.47 -12.22 -12.67
N ASP A 331 -14.77 -11.94 -12.65
CA ASP A 331 -15.52 -11.66 -13.87
C ASP A 331 -15.23 -10.28 -14.42
N ALA A 332 -15.16 -9.25 -13.57
CA ALA A 332 -14.76 -7.91 -14.00
C ALA A 332 -13.36 -7.89 -14.64
N VAL A 333 -12.41 -8.64 -14.07
CA VAL A 333 -11.06 -8.78 -14.65
C VAL A 333 -11.10 -9.50 -16.01
N ARG A 334 -12.02 -10.45 -16.19
CA ARG A 334 -12.15 -11.21 -17.46
C ARG A 334 -12.82 -10.41 -18.58
N THR A 335 -13.85 -9.63 -18.25
CA THR A 335 -14.67 -8.95 -19.26
C THR A 335 -14.31 -7.47 -19.42
N GLY A 336 -13.77 -6.86 -18.37
CA GLY A 336 -13.58 -5.41 -18.28
C GLY A 336 -14.83 -4.65 -17.84
N ASP A 337 -15.94 -5.34 -17.59
CA ASP A 337 -17.21 -4.74 -17.13
C ASP A 337 -17.31 -4.73 -15.60
N GLU A 338 -18.16 -3.88 -15.04
CA GLU A 338 -18.32 -3.78 -13.59
C GLU A 338 -19.03 -5.01 -12.96
N SER A 339 -18.44 -5.54 -11.88
CA SER A 339 -19.02 -6.66 -11.13
C SER A 339 -20.36 -6.32 -10.46
N TYR A 340 -20.57 -5.06 -10.08
CA TYR A 340 -21.77 -4.62 -9.36
C TYR A 340 -23.04 -4.83 -10.19
N ALA A 341 -23.03 -4.41 -11.45
CA ALA A 341 -24.18 -4.57 -12.34
C ALA A 341 -24.51 -6.04 -12.58
N LYS A 342 -23.50 -6.91 -12.63
CA LYS A 342 -23.70 -8.35 -12.72
C LYS A 342 -24.38 -8.92 -11.45
N VAL A 343 -23.95 -8.49 -10.27
CA VAL A 343 -24.45 -9.02 -8.99
C VAL A 343 -25.86 -8.52 -8.66
N PHE A 344 -26.15 -7.25 -8.97
CA PHE A 344 -27.42 -6.60 -8.61
C PHE A 344 -28.39 -6.45 -9.80
N GLY A 345 -27.97 -6.81 -11.01
CA GLY A 345 -28.76 -6.76 -12.24
C GLY A 345 -28.93 -5.36 -12.85
N VAL A 346 -28.39 -4.32 -12.20
CA VAL A 346 -28.49 -2.92 -12.61
C VAL A 346 -27.25 -2.15 -12.17
N HIS A 347 -26.94 -1.05 -12.87
CA HIS A 347 -25.82 -0.17 -12.55
C HIS A 347 -25.91 0.39 -11.12
N HIS A 348 -24.75 0.62 -10.48
CA HIS A 348 -24.63 1.09 -9.10
C HIS A 348 -25.55 2.26 -8.75
N PHE A 349 -25.47 3.37 -9.50
CA PHE A 349 -26.31 4.54 -9.24
C PHE A 349 -27.81 4.29 -9.45
N ALA A 350 -28.18 3.39 -10.36
CA ALA A 350 -29.59 3.05 -10.59
C ALA A 350 -30.14 2.21 -9.44
N HIS A 351 -29.33 1.29 -8.90
CA HIS A 351 -29.69 0.51 -7.72
C HIS A 351 -29.89 1.41 -6.49
N MET A 352 -28.95 2.33 -6.25
CA MET A 352 -29.03 3.31 -5.16
C MET A 352 -30.29 4.16 -5.28
N ALA A 353 -30.58 4.70 -6.47
CA ALA A 353 -31.76 5.54 -6.70
C ALA A 353 -33.10 4.80 -6.50
N ALA A 354 -33.12 3.47 -6.62
CA ALA A 354 -34.33 2.66 -6.46
C ALA A 354 -34.66 2.35 -4.97
N ASP A 355 -33.68 2.46 -4.07
CA ASP A 355 -33.84 2.18 -2.63
C ASP A 355 -33.39 3.40 -1.79
N PRO A 356 -34.34 4.19 -1.24
CA PRO A 356 -34.01 5.35 -0.42
C PRO A 356 -33.15 5.05 0.82
N GLY A 357 -33.30 3.87 1.42
CA GLY A 357 -32.50 3.48 2.59
C GLY A 357 -31.05 3.19 2.21
N LEU A 358 -30.86 2.54 1.06
CA LEU A 358 -29.53 2.27 0.52
C LEU A 358 -28.84 3.56 0.01
N ALA A 359 -29.58 4.46 -0.64
CA ALA A 359 -29.07 5.79 -1.03
C ALA A 359 -28.60 6.61 0.17
N ASP A 360 -29.39 6.64 1.24
CA ASP A 360 -29.02 7.33 2.48
C ASP A 360 -27.79 6.68 3.16
N LEU A 361 -27.71 5.34 3.16
CA LEU A 361 -26.52 4.63 3.65
C LEU A 361 -25.27 5.01 2.84
N PHE A 362 -25.38 5.05 1.50
CA PHE A 362 -24.29 5.45 0.62
C PHE A 362 -23.84 6.89 0.89
N HIS A 363 -24.76 7.86 0.92
CA HIS A 363 -24.40 9.23 1.23
C HIS A 363 -23.73 9.38 2.60
N ARG A 364 -24.22 8.70 3.63
CA ARG A 364 -23.59 8.71 4.96
C ARG A 364 -22.21 8.03 4.97
N SER A 365 -22.02 6.96 4.20
CA SER A 365 -20.71 6.32 4.04
C SER A 365 -19.70 7.23 3.32
N MET A 366 -20.14 7.99 2.32
CA MET A 366 -19.30 8.96 1.62
C MET A 366 -18.90 10.15 2.49
N GLY A 367 -19.73 10.51 3.48
CA GLY A 367 -19.41 11.48 4.54
C GLY A 367 -18.41 10.95 5.59
N ALA A 368 -18.29 9.64 5.80
CA ALA A 368 -17.25 9.09 6.70
C ALA A 368 -15.82 9.30 6.14
N SER A 369 -15.68 9.61 4.85
CA SER A 369 -14.39 9.97 4.21
C SER A 369 -14.00 11.45 4.39
N ASN A 370 -14.68 12.16 5.30
CA ASN A 370 -14.49 13.58 5.63
C ASN A 370 -13.05 14.08 5.83
N PRO A 371 -12.09 13.29 6.36
CA PRO A 371 -10.71 13.75 6.50
C PRO A 371 -10.06 14.16 5.17
N MET A 372 -10.48 13.58 4.03
CA MET A 372 -9.97 13.93 2.71
C MET A 372 -10.15 15.43 2.38
N PHE A 373 -11.23 16.02 2.86
CA PHE A 373 -11.62 17.40 2.54
C PHE A 373 -11.10 18.44 3.53
N SER A 374 -10.44 18.03 4.63
CA SER A 374 -10.07 18.95 5.71
C SER A 374 -9.07 20.02 5.29
N GLU A 375 -8.18 19.69 4.35
CA GLU A 375 -7.10 20.60 3.92
C GLU A 375 -7.43 21.38 2.64
N VAL A 376 -8.56 21.09 1.97
CA VAL A 376 -8.92 21.75 0.70
C VAL A 376 -9.00 23.27 0.86
N THR A 377 -9.62 23.75 1.95
CA THR A 377 -9.75 25.19 2.24
C THR A 377 -8.46 25.86 2.70
N ARG A 378 -7.39 25.08 2.95
CA ARG A 378 -6.06 25.60 3.30
C ARG A 378 -5.14 25.70 2.10
N VAL A 379 -5.33 24.83 1.11
CA VAL A 379 -4.47 24.76 -0.09
C VAL A 379 -5.06 25.49 -1.29
N VAL A 380 -6.37 25.78 -1.27
CA VAL A 380 -7.04 26.58 -2.30
C VAL A 380 -7.76 27.78 -1.68
N GLU A 381 -7.58 28.95 -2.30
CA GLU A 381 -8.32 30.16 -1.97
C GLU A 381 -9.68 30.17 -2.68
N PHE A 382 -10.75 30.38 -1.91
CA PHE A 382 -12.11 30.47 -2.43
C PHE A 382 -12.60 31.91 -2.37
N ALA A 383 -13.16 32.41 -3.46
CA ALA A 383 -13.75 33.74 -3.55
C ALA A 383 -15.01 33.71 -4.43
N GLY A 384 -15.93 34.63 -4.19
CA GLY A 384 -17.14 34.78 -5.01
C GLY A 384 -18.10 33.59 -4.88
N THR A 385 -18.44 32.96 -6.00
CA THR A 385 -19.41 31.85 -6.06
C THR A 385 -18.74 30.52 -6.39
N VAL A 386 -18.93 29.53 -5.52
CA VAL A 386 -18.45 28.15 -5.72
C VAL A 386 -19.60 27.25 -6.16
N VAL A 387 -19.43 26.58 -7.29
CA VAL A 387 -20.40 25.62 -7.85
C VAL A 387 -19.86 24.20 -7.62
N ASP A 388 -20.52 23.44 -6.76
CA ASP A 388 -20.21 22.03 -6.50
C ASP A 388 -21.04 21.15 -7.44
N VAL A 389 -20.37 20.54 -8.43
CA VAL A 389 -20.99 19.77 -9.50
C VAL A 389 -21.01 18.29 -9.12
N ALA A 390 -22.20 17.72 -9.00
CA ALA A 390 -22.40 16.36 -8.49
C ALA A 390 -21.82 16.17 -7.07
N GLY A 391 -21.98 17.18 -6.22
CA GLY A 391 -21.40 17.22 -4.86
C GLY A 391 -22.08 16.29 -3.84
N GLY A 392 -23.00 15.43 -4.25
CA GLY A 392 -23.74 14.51 -3.37
C GLY A 392 -24.53 15.23 -2.27
N ASN A 393 -24.19 14.96 -1.02
CA ASN A 393 -24.82 15.61 0.13
C ASN A 393 -24.28 17.03 0.41
N GLY A 394 -23.33 17.53 -0.38
CA GLY A 394 -22.78 18.89 -0.26
C GLY A 394 -21.79 19.09 0.89
N GLU A 395 -21.24 18.01 1.46
CA GLU A 395 -20.27 18.10 2.57
C GLU A 395 -19.04 18.98 2.24
N LEU A 396 -18.46 18.81 1.06
CA LEU A 396 -17.31 19.61 0.62
C LEU A 396 -17.70 21.09 0.50
N LEU A 397 -18.79 21.40 -0.20
CA LEU A 397 -19.31 22.76 -0.29
C LEU A 397 -19.60 23.38 1.08
N GLY A 398 -20.22 22.62 1.99
CA GLY A 398 -20.49 23.06 3.35
C GLY A 398 -19.22 23.45 4.11
N ARG A 399 -18.14 22.68 3.97
CA ARG A 399 -16.83 23.03 4.54
C ARG A 399 -16.26 24.31 3.96
N VAL A 400 -16.32 24.47 2.62
CA VAL A 400 -15.86 25.68 1.94
C VAL A 400 -16.63 26.90 2.45
N LEU A 401 -17.96 26.83 2.53
CA LEU A 401 -18.81 27.94 2.98
C LEU A 401 -18.61 28.29 4.46
N ARG A 402 -18.36 27.30 5.33
CA ARG A 402 -18.08 27.54 6.75
C ARG A 402 -16.71 28.16 6.98
N ALA A 403 -15.71 27.75 6.20
CA ALA A 403 -14.36 28.32 6.27
C ALA A 403 -14.27 29.73 5.66
N ASN A 404 -15.14 30.05 4.69
CA ASN A 404 -15.12 31.31 3.94
C ASN A 404 -16.48 32.05 4.05
N PRO A 405 -16.64 32.99 5.01
CA PRO A 405 -17.92 33.65 5.27
C PRO A 405 -18.46 34.46 4.09
N ASP A 406 -17.59 35.02 3.26
CA ASP A 406 -17.95 35.88 2.13
C ASP A 406 -18.29 35.11 0.85
N VAL A 407 -18.06 33.79 0.83
CA VAL A 407 -18.31 32.93 -0.33
C VAL A 407 -19.78 32.49 -0.37
N ARG A 408 -20.35 32.44 -1.58
CA ARG A 408 -21.65 31.84 -1.87
C ARG A 408 -21.49 30.50 -2.57
N GLY A 409 -22.45 29.61 -2.39
CA GLY A 409 -22.40 28.24 -2.90
C GLY A 409 -23.58 27.91 -3.80
N VAL A 410 -23.34 27.06 -4.79
CA VAL A 410 -24.38 26.40 -5.60
C VAL A 410 -24.07 24.90 -5.61
N LEU A 411 -24.99 24.06 -5.14
CA LEU A 411 -24.86 22.61 -5.22
C LEU A 411 -25.74 22.10 -6.36
N LEU A 412 -25.14 21.50 -7.40
CA LEU A 412 -25.84 20.81 -8.47
C LEU A 412 -25.85 19.30 -8.18
N GLU A 413 -27.04 18.73 -8.01
CA GLU A 413 -27.22 17.29 -7.83
C GLU A 413 -28.58 16.81 -8.32
N ARG A 414 -28.75 15.49 -8.40
CA ARG A 414 -30.01 14.84 -8.69
C ARG A 414 -30.98 15.05 -7.52
N PRO A 415 -32.32 15.07 -7.78
CA PRO A 415 -33.32 15.38 -6.76
C PRO A 415 -33.22 14.56 -5.47
N HIS A 416 -32.85 13.28 -5.55
CA HIS A 416 -32.78 12.40 -4.37
C HIS A 416 -31.58 12.70 -3.46
N ALA A 417 -30.49 13.28 -3.96
CA ALA A 417 -29.32 13.64 -3.17
C ALA A 417 -29.51 14.98 -2.43
N LEU A 418 -30.29 15.90 -3.01
CA LEU A 418 -30.54 17.23 -2.45
C LEU A 418 -31.25 17.20 -1.09
N ALA A 419 -32.12 16.22 -0.83
CA ALA A 419 -32.80 16.10 0.46
C ALA A 419 -31.82 15.90 1.64
N ALA A 420 -30.71 15.18 1.41
CA ALA A 420 -29.66 15.04 2.41
C ALA A 420 -28.85 16.34 2.55
N ALA A 421 -28.61 17.04 1.44
CA ALA A 421 -27.89 18.31 1.42
C ALA A 421 -28.63 19.43 2.15
N GLU A 422 -29.96 19.52 2.01
CA GLU A 422 -30.80 20.48 2.75
C GLU A 422 -30.56 20.41 4.26
N ARG A 423 -30.44 19.20 4.80
CA ARG A 423 -30.18 19.00 6.23
C ARG A 423 -28.75 19.37 6.61
N LEU A 424 -27.78 18.96 5.80
CA LEU A 424 -26.36 19.14 6.10
C LEU A 424 -25.89 20.59 5.95
N LEU A 425 -26.56 21.36 5.09
CA LEU A 425 -26.24 22.75 4.75
C LEU A 425 -27.19 23.76 5.40
N ALA A 426 -28.06 23.33 6.32
CA ALA A 426 -29.08 24.16 6.95
C ALA A 426 -28.50 25.41 7.64
N ASP A 427 -27.30 25.32 8.22
CA ASP A 427 -26.59 26.41 8.88
C ASP A 427 -25.98 27.45 7.92
N VAL A 428 -25.84 27.11 6.64
CA VAL A 428 -25.30 27.98 5.56
C VAL A 428 -26.31 28.22 4.43
N ALA A 429 -27.59 27.93 4.67
CA ALA A 429 -28.63 27.95 3.66
C ALA A 429 -28.88 29.35 3.04
N ASP A 430 -28.56 30.43 3.76
CA ASP A 430 -28.67 31.81 3.28
C ASP A 430 -27.65 32.16 2.16
N ARG A 431 -26.56 31.38 2.10
CA ARG A 431 -25.48 31.52 1.12
C ARG A 431 -25.39 30.37 0.13
N CYS A 432 -26.20 29.32 0.30
CA CYS A 432 -26.16 28.13 -0.54
C CYS A 432 -27.46 27.95 -1.34
N THR A 433 -27.34 27.79 -2.65
CA THR A 433 -28.47 27.48 -3.54
C THR A 433 -28.39 26.03 -3.98
N LEU A 434 -29.48 25.27 -3.78
CA LEU A 434 -29.58 23.89 -4.23
C LEU A 434 -30.25 23.85 -5.61
N VAL A 435 -29.59 23.21 -6.57
CA VAL A 435 -30.06 23.11 -7.97
C VAL A 435 -30.22 21.64 -8.33
N ALA A 436 -31.45 21.25 -8.64
CA ALA A 436 -31.74 19.94 -9.18
C ALA A 436 -31.38 19.88 -10.66
N GLY A 437 -30.53 18.96 -11.07
CA GLY A 437 -30.17 18.81 -12.49
C GLY A 437 -29.25 17.63 -12.79
N ASP A 438 -28.92 17.49 -14.06
CA ASP A 438 -27.95 16.52 -14.58
C ASP A 438 -26.72 17.26 -15.08
N PHE A 439 -25.57 17.01 -14.44
CA PHE A 439 -24.30 17.66 -14.76
C PHE A 439 -23.74 17.25 -16.13
N THR A 440 -24.23 16.15 -16.71
CA THR A 440 -23.87 15.74 -18.07
C THR A 440 -24.54 16.63 -19.12
N GLU A 441 -25.69 17.23 -18.79
CA GLU A 441 -26.45 18.11 -19.68
C GLU A 441 -26.05 19.58 -19.54
N SER A 442 -25.96 20.10 -18.31
CA SER A 442 -25.59 21.49 -18.06
C SER A 442 -25.08 21.70 -16.63
N VAL A 443 -24.28 22.76 -16.44
CA VAL A 443 -23.85 23.23 -15.12
C VAL A 443 -24.34 24.67 -14.88
N PRO A 444 -24.65 25.06 -13.63
CA PRO A 444 -25.02 26.45 -13.31
C PRO A 444 -23.96 27.44 -13.77
N ALA A 445 -24.38 28.52 -14.44
CA ALA A 445 -23.48 29.58 -14.90
C ALA A 445 -23.16 30.59 -13.80
N GLY A 446 -22.09 31.38 -13.99
CA GLY A 446 -21.74 32.50 -13.12
C GLY A 446 -20.98 32.13 -11.85
N GLY A 447 -20.43 30.91 -11.78
CA GLY A 447 -19.47 30.53 -10.75
C GLY A 447 -18.08 31.09 -11.01
N ASP A 448 -17.33 31.35 -9.95
CA ASP A 448 -15.90 31.70 -10.00
C ASP A 448 -15.02 30.45 -9.80
N THR A 449 -15.55 29.44 -9.12
CA THR A 449 -14.89 28.15 -8.92
C THR A 449 -15.89 27.01 -9.12
N TYR A 450 -15.52 25.99 -9.87
CA TYR A 450 -16.31 24.78 -10.10
C TYR A 450 -15.58 23.59 -9.50
N LEU A 451 -16.27 22.79 -8.69
CA LEU A 451 -15.74 21.59 -8.04
C LEU A 451 -16.25 20.33 -8.74
N LEU A 452 -15.33 19.43 -9.07
CA LEU A 452 -15.62 18.04 -9.42
C LEU A 452 -14.86 17.16 -8.42
N SER A 453 -15.54 16.67 -7.39
CA SER A 453 -14.93 15.92 -6.30
C SER A 453 -15.42 14.48 -6.27
N ARG A 454 -14.54 13.51 -6.54
CA ARG A 454 -14.90 12.08 -6.68
C ARG A 454 -16.01 11.89 -7.71
N VAL A 455 -15.80 12.46 -8.90
CA VAL A 455 -16.76 12.43 -10.00
C VAL A 455 -16.13 11.76 -11.20
N LEU A 456 -14.95 12.22 -11.64
CA LEU A 456 -14.34 11.73 -12.88
C LEU A 456 -13.86 10.28 -12.74
N HIS A 457 -13.54 9.84 -11.53
CA HIS A 457 -13.14 8.45 -11.30
C HIS A 457 -14.26 7.43 -11.50
N ASP A 458 -15.53 7.85 -11.51
CA ASP A 458 -16.69 6.97 -11.73
C ASP A 458 -16.91 6.63 -13.21
N TRP A 459 -16.22 7.33 -14.12
CA TRP A 459 -16.52 7.31 -15.55
C TRP A 459 -15.33 6.91 -16.40
N ASP A 460 -15.60 6.34 -17.57
CA ASP A 460 -14.59 6.18 -18.63
C ASP A 460 -14.15 7.53 -19.22
N ASP A 461 -13.07 7.50 -20.02
CA ASP A 461 -12.48 8.72 -20.59
C ASP A 461 -13.42 9.44 -21.58
N THR A 462 -14.30 8.71 -22.27
CA THR A 462 -15.25 9.31 -23.23
C THR A 462 -16.30 10.13 -22.48
N ARG A 463 -16.84 9.57 -21.41
CA ARG A 463 -17.80 10.25 -20.53
C ARG A 463 -17.14 11.38 -19.75
N CYS A 464 -15.92 11.20 -19.26
CA CYS A 464 -15.17 12.28 -18.62
C CYS A 464 -14.97 13.47 -19.58
N ALA A 465 -14.60 13.22 -20.84
CA ALA A 465 -14.46 14.27 -21.84
C ALA A 465 -15.79 15.02 -22.08
N ALA A 466 -16.91 14.31 -22.11
CA ALA A 466 -18.24 14.93 -22.24
C ALA A 466 -18.58 15.81 -21.02
N ILE A 467 -18.34 15.33 -19.80
CA ILE A 467 -18.57 16.07 -18.54
C ILE A 467 -17.72 17.35 -18.52
N LEU A 468 -16.43 17.23 -18.86
CA LEU A 468 -15.52 18.37 -18.91
C LEU A 468 -15.92 19.37 -20.00
N ALA A 469 -16.41 18.91 -21.16
CA ALA A 469 -16.94 19.79 -22.20
C ALA A 469 -18.19 20.57 -21.73
N THR A 470 -19.09 19.90 -21.01
CA THR A 470 -20.27 20.56 -20.40
C THR A 470 -19.83 21.62 -19.38
N CYS A 471 -18.83 21.31 -18.55
CA CYS A 471 -18.23 22.29 -17.64
C CYS A 471 -17.63 23.47 -18.42
N ALA A 472 -16.78 23.21 -19.42
CA ALA A 472 -16.15 24.25 -20.24
C ALA A 472 -17.18 25.17 -20.94
N SER A 473 -18.35 24.65 -21.29
CA SER A 473 -19.43 25.44 -21.90
C SER A 473 -20.23 26.28 -20.91
N GLY A 474 -20.37 25.84 -19.65
CA GLY A 474 -21.16 26.54 -18.63
C GLY A 474 -20.35 27.49 -17.76
N MET A 475 -19.03 27.28 -17.69
CA MET A 475 -18.10 28.07 -16.89
C MET A 475 -17.73 29.40 -17.57
N PRO A 476 -17.71 30.51 -16.83
CA PRO A 476 -17.06 31.75 -17.30
C PRO A 476 -15.58 31.56 -17.61
N ASP A 477 -15.04 32.36 -18.55
CA ASP A 477 -13.64 32.28 -18.96
C ASP A 477 -12.65 32.47 -17.80
N HIS A 478 -13.00 33.28 -16.80
CA HIS A 478 -12.17 33.56 -15.63
C HIS A 478 -12.27 32.47 -14.54
N ALA A 479 -13.21 31.53 -14.65
CA ALA A 479 -13.49 30.58 -13.61
C ALA A 479 -12.41 29.49 -13.50
N GLN A 480 -12.19 29.02 -12.28
CA GLN A 480 -11.31 27.91 -11.98
C GLN A 480 -12.08 26.59 -11.90
N LEU A 481 -11.52 25.52 -12.44
CA LEU A 481 -12.01 24.14 -12.23
C LEU A 481 -11.09 23.45 -11.22
N LEU A 482 -11.67 22.90 -10.14
CA LEU A 482 -10.97 22.09 -9.17
C LEU A 482 -11.44 20.65 -9.29
N VAL A 483 -10.51 19.74 -9.54
CA VAL A 483 -10.77 18.29 -9.56
C VAL A 483 -10.15 17.69 -8.30
N VAL A 484 -10.99 17.08 -7.44
CA VAL A 484 -10.54 16.45 -6.19
C VAL A 484 -10.67 14.94 -6.32
N GLU A 485 -9.54 14.26 -6.49
CA GLU A 485 -9.48 12.83 -6.83
C GLU A 485 -8.25 12.15 -6.19
N ARG A 486 -8.22 10.82 -6.19
CA ARG A 486 -7.00 10.07 -5.88
C ARG A 486 -6.16 9.96 -7.15
N LEU A 487 -4.84 10.11 -7.01
CA LEU A 487 -3.93 9.98 -8.13
C LEU A 487 -3.21 8.65 -8.05
N LEU A 488 -3.25 7.88 -9.14
CA LEU A 488 -2.40 6.71 -9.27
C LEU A 488 -0.93 7.14 -9.32
N PRO A 489 -0.02 6.40 -8.67
CA PRO A 489 1.40 6.65 -8.81
C PRO A 489 1.84 6.40 -10.26
N GLU A 490 2.79 7.20 -10.75
CA GLU A 490 3.33 7.02 -12.12
C GLU A 490 4.16 5.72 -12.25
N THR A 491 4.55 5.12 -11.12
CA THR A 491 5.29 3.85 -11.05
C THR A 491 4.58 2.86 -10.13
N CYS A 492 4.55 1.59 -10.52
CA CYS A 492 3.78 0.53 -9.84
C CYS A 492 4.27 0.16 -8.43
N ASP A 493 5.45 0.63 -8.01
CA ASP A 493 6.15 0.19 -6.79
C ASP A 493 5.96 1.15 -5.59
N THR A 494 4.95 2.03 -5.63
CA THR A 494 4.65 2.96 -4.54
C THR A 494 3.47 2.48 -3.72
N ASP A 495 3.63 2.40 -2.40
CA ASP A 495 2.53 2.22 -1.46
C ASP A 495 1.55 3.40 -1.62
N SER A 496 0.42 3.14 -2.29
CA SER A 496 -0.60 4.14 -2.58
C SER A 496 -1.98 3.55 -2.38
N LEU A 497 -2.83 4.26 -1.64
CA LEU A 497 -4.24 3.90 -1.48
C LEU A 497 -4.98 3.96 -2.83
N ALA A 498 -4.52 4.75 -3.81
CA ALA A 498 -5.19 4.85 -5.11
C ALA A 498 -5.25 3.51 -5.86
N VAL A 499 -4.26 2.63 -5.69
CA VAL A 499 -4.18 1.33 -6.38
C VAL A 499 -5.33 0.38 -5.99
N PRO A 500 -5.58 0.08 -4.70
CA PRO A 500 -6.75 -0.73 -4.33
C PRO A 500 -8.08 -0.01 -4.62
N TRP A 501 -8.11 1.33 -4.59
CA TRP A 501 -9.29 2.11 -4.98
C TRP A 501 -9.62 1.98 -6.48
N ASP A 502 -8.62 1.85 -7.35
CA ASP A 502 -8.84 1.60 -8.78
C ASP A 502 -9.58 0.27 -9.03
N ILE A 503 -9.20 -0.79 -8.31
CA ILE A 503 -9.95 -2.06 -8.34
C ILE A 503 -11.37 -1.88 -7.78
N HIS A 504 -11.54 -1.04 -6.76
CA HIS A 504 -12.87 -0.68 -6.25
C HIS A 504 -13.72 0.04 -7.31
N MET A 505 -13.13 0.93 -8.12
CA MET A 505 -13.81 1.59 -9.24
C MET A 505 -14.23 0.60 -10.32
N LEU A 506 -13.32 -0.29 -10.73
CA LEU A 506 -13.61 -1.38 -11.67
C LEU A 506 -14.79 -2.23 -11.20
N CYS A 507 -14.78 -2.66 -9.93
CA CYS A 507 -15.85 -3.50 -9.38
C CYS A 507 -17.21 -2.79 -9.33
N ASN A 508 -17.23 -1.52 -8.92
CA ASN A 508 -18.49 -0.88 -8.50
C ASN A 508 -19.15 -0.01 -9.58
N VAL A 509 -18.38 0.71 -10.37
CA VAL A 509 -18.90 1.75 -11.27
C VAL A 509 -18.37 1.64 -12.71
N GLY A 510 -17.37 0.80 -12.96
CA GLY A 510 -16.73 0.67 -14.29
C GLY A 510 -15.81 1.84 -14.64
N GLY A 511 -15.61 2.74 -13.68
CA GLY A 511 -14.66 3.84 -13.73
C GLY A 511 -13.23 3.41 -13.45
N ARG A 512 -12.35 4.39 -13.17
CA ARG A 512 -10.93 4.17 -12.88
C ARG A 512 -10.29 5.36 -12.19
N GLU A 513 -9.32 5.08 -11.34
CA GLU A 513 -8.37 6.07 -10.87
C GLU A 513 -7.35 6.37 -11.99
N ARG A 514 -6.71 7.55 -11.95
CA ARG A 514 -5.84 8.03 -13.04
C ARG A 514 -4.58 8.67 -12.50
N THR A 515 -3.49 8.63 -13.27
CA THR A 515 -2.26 9.33 -12.91
C THR A 515 -2.39 10.84 -13.17
N ALA A 516 -1.47 11.62 -12.61
CA ALA A 516 -1.42 13.06 -12.87
C ALA A 516 -1.24 13.36 -14.38
N ALA A 517 -0.40 12.58 -15.07
CA ALA A 517 -0.20 12.69 -16.51
C ALA A 517 -1.48 12.42 -17.31
N HIS A 518 -2.27 11.41 -16.90
CA HIS A 518 -3.55 11.11 -17.56
C HIS A 518 -4.56 12.23 -17.35
N TYR A 519 -4.73 12.75 -16.13
CA TYR A 519 -5.60 13.91 -15.90
C TYR A 519 -5.17 15.13 -16.73
N ARG A 520 -3.86 15.42 -16.85
CA ARG A 520 -3.37 16.49 -17.74
C ARG A 520 -3.84 16.31 -19.17
N ALA A 521 -3.74 15.10 -19.73
CA ALA A 521 -4.19 14.83 -21.10
C ALA A 521 -5.71 14.99 -21.24
N LEU A 522 -6.48 14.48 -20.28
CA LEU A 522 -7.94 14.54 -20.27
C LEU A 522 -8.46 15.99 -20.18
N LEU A 523 -7.93 16.78 -19.24
CA LEU A 523 -8.29 18.19 -19.08
C LEU A 523 -7.85 19.02 -20.29
N SER A 524 -6.64 18.80 -20.82
CA SER A 524 -6.17 19.49 -22.02
C SER A 524 -7.04 19.21 -23.23
N GLY A 525 -7.53 17.97 -23.40
CA GLY A 525 -8.46 17.61 -24.48
C GLY A 525 -9.80 18.34 -24.40
N ALA A 526 -10.19 18.82 -23.21
CA ALA A 526 -11.39 19.63 -22.98
C ALA A 526 -11.10 21.14 -22.93
N GLY A 527 -9.87 21.57 -23.24
CA GLY A 527 -9.47 22.98 -23.26
C GLY A 527 -9.18 23.56 -21.87
N PHE A 528 -8.77 22.73 -20.91
CA PHE A 528 -8.29 23.16 -19.61
C PHE A 528 -6.79 22.90 -19.44
N GLU A 529 -6.11 23.80 -18.74
CA GLU A 529 -4.72 23.66 -18.33
C GLU A 529 -4.63 23.51 -16.81
N ILE A 530 -3.93 22.47 -16.33
CA ILE A 530 -3.64 22.29 -14.91
C ILE A 530 -2.53 23.24 -14.47
N THR A 531 -2.89 24.19 -13.61
CA THR A 531 -2.03 25.23 -13.04
C THR A 531 -1.30 24.78 -11.77
N ALA A 532 -1.91 23.92 -10.96
CA ALA A 532 -1.31 23.40 -9.73
C ALA A 532 -1.91 22.04 -9.33
N ILE A 533 -1.16 21.26 -8.55
CA ILE A 533 -1.64 20.02 -7.92
C ILE A 533 -1.18 20.06 -6.46
N HIS A 534 -2.12 19.92 -5.52
CA HIS A 534 -1.82 19.92 -4.09
C HIS A 534 -2.23 18.59 -3.46
N PRO A 535 -1.37 17.97 -2.63
CA PRO A 535 -1.72 16.75 -1.90
C PRO A 535 -2.72 17.07 -0.77
N LEU A 536 -3.59 16.10 -0.49
CA LEU A 536 -4.58 16.10 0.58
C LEU A 536 -4.44 14.81 1.41
N PRO A 537 -5.05 14.74 2.61
CA PRO A 537 -5.07 13.51 3.40
C PRO A 537 -5.66 12.32 2.63
N LEU A 538 -5.25 11.10 3.03
CA LEU A 538 -5.68 9.84 2.41
C LEU A 538 -5.35 9.76 0.91
N ASP A 539 -4.16 10.18 0.47
CA ASP A 539 -3.67 10.14 -0.93
C ASP A 539 -4.55 10.84 -1.97
N ALA A 540 -5.47 11.69 -1.53
CA ALA A 540 -6.22 12.54 -2.44
C ALA A 540 -5.38 13.74 -2.87
N HIS A 541 -5.79 14.36 -3.96
CA HIS A 541 -5.16 15.54 -4.51
C HIS A 541 -6.25 16.49 -5.01
N VAL A 542 -5.96 17.79 -4.97
CA VAL A 542 -6.73 18.80 -5.69
C VAL A 542 -5.92 19.30 -6.88
N LEU A 543 -6.47 19.15 -8.08
CA LEU A 543 -5.92 19.61 -9.34
C LEU A 543 -6.62 20.91 -9.69
N CYS A 544 -5.85 21.99 -9.71
CA CYS A 544 -6.34 23.34 -10.03
C CYS A 544 -6.17 23.60 -11.52
N ALA A 545 -7.26 23.78 -12.26
CA ALA A 545 -7.25 24.00 -13.69
C ALA A 545 -7.99 25.28 -14.12
N ARG A 546 -7.61 25.84 -15.26
CA ARG A 546 -8.26 27.01 -15.88
C ARG A 546 -8.45 26.77 -17.37
N ARG A 547 -9.33 27.51 -18.02
CA ARG A 547 -9.49 27.41 -19.48
C ARG A 547 -8.20 27.86 -20.16
N SER A 548 -7.74 27.10 -21.15
CA SER A 548 -6.60 27.45 -21.98
C SER A 548 -7.00 28.58 -22.94
N ASP A 549 -6.16 29.61 -23.05
CA ASP A 549 -6.39 30.71 -23.97
C ASP A 549 -6.34 30.23 -25.43
N GLY A 550 -7.47 30.27 -26.16
CA GLY A 550 -7.47 30.29 -27.63
C GLY A 550 -7.79 29.01 -28.43
N GLN A 551 -8.65 28.09 -27.97
CA GLN A 551 -9.19 27.02 -28.83
C GLN A 551 -10.71 27.13 -29.06
N GLU A 552 -11.15 26.97 -30.31
CA GLU A 552 -12.56 26.75 -30.67
C GLU A 552 -13.00 25.33 -30.26
N TYR A 553 -14.09 25.24 -29.50
CA TYR A 553 -14.56 24.02 -28.87
C TYR A 553 -15.48 23.21 -29.80
N PRO A 554 -15.32 21.88 -29.90
CA PRO A 554 -16.30 21.05 -30.59
C PRO A 554 -17.62 21.02 -29.80
N ALA A 555 -18.73 21.28 -30.49
CA ALA A 555 -20.08 21.27 -29.89
C ALA A 555 -20.42 19.91 -29.24
N PRO A 556 -21.16 19.89 -28.11
CA PRO A 556 -21.53 18.65 -27.44
C PRO A 556 -22.34 17.75 -28.37
N ARG A 557 -21.88 16.51 -28.58
CA ARG A 557 -22.67 15.47 -29.23
C ARG A 557 -23.57 14.84 -28.18
N VAL A 558 -24.89 14.95 -28.38
CA VAL A 558 -25.90 14.21 -27.63
C VAL A 558 -25.65 12.72 -27.82
N VAL A 559 -25.23 12.02 -26.77
CA VAL A 559 -25.11 10.55 -26.75
C VAL A 559 -26.35 9.99 -26.08
N GLY A 560 -27.03 9.05 -26.75
CA GLY A 560 -28.24 8.41 -26.25
C GLY A 560 -27.97 7.56 -24.99
N ARG A 561 -29.00 7.54 -24.13
CA ARG A 561 -29.16 6.89 -22.81
C ARG A 561 -28.38 5.62 -22.56
#